data_AF-A0A218LNY0-F1
#
_entry.id   AF-A0A218LNY0-F1
#
_cell.length_a   1.000
_cell.length_b   1.000
_cell.length_c   1.000
_cell.angle_alpha   90.00
_cell.angle_beta   90.00
_cell.angle_gamma   90.00
#
_symmetry.space_group_name_H-M   'P 1'
#
loop_
_entity.id
_entity.type
_entity.pdbx_description
1 polymer ?
#
loop_
_entity_poly.entity_id
_entity_poly.type
_entity_poly.pdbx_seq_one_letter_code
_entity_poly.pdbx_strand_id
1 'polypeptide(L)'
;ITENIVKILLREGFIESVRKHQERNRYFLVSTLRHQKRKTRKGIYRTRTFLKRISRPGLRIYTNYQGIPKVLGGMGIAILSTSRGIMTDREARLNRIG
;
A
#
# COMPACT_ATOMS: atom_id res chain seq x y z
N ILE A 1 11.99 -4.10 -4.56
CA ILE A 1 11.15 -3.72 -3.37
C ILE A 1 10.07 -2.71 -3.77
N THR A 2 10.44 -1.54 -4.27
CA THR A 2 9.50 -0.46 -4.66
C THR A 2 8.47 -0.91 -5.69
N GLU A 3 8.87 -1.64 -6.74
CA GLU A 3 7.93 -2.18 -7.74
C GLU A 3 6.87 -3.10 -7.13
N ASN A 4 7.22 -3.96 -6.16
CA ASN A 4 6.26 -4.87 -5.55
C ASN A 4 5.24 -4.13 -4.68
N ILE A 5 5.66 -3.10 -3.95
CA ILE A 5 4.74 -2.23 -3.19
C ILE A 5 3.76 -1.56 -4.15
N VAL A 6 4.25 -1.03 -5.27
CA VAL A 6 3.43 -0.36 -6.29
C VAL A 6 2.44 -1.34 -6.94
N LYS A 7 2.85 -2.59 -7.23
CA LYS A 7 1.95 -3.64 -7.73
C LYS A 7 0.80 -3.94 -6.75
N ILE A 8 1.09 -4.03 -5.45
CA ILE A 8 0.06 -4.22 -4.43
C ILE A 8 -0.88 -3.02 -4.40
N LEU A 9 -0.37 -1.79 -4.41
CA LEU A 9 -1.20 -0.58 -4.41
C LEU A 9 -2.10 -0.47 -5.65
N LEU A 10 -1.62 -0.94 -6.81
CA LEU A 10 -2.41 -1.03 -8.05
C LEU A 10 -3.51 -2.10 -7.92
N ARG A 11 -3.16 -3.31 -7.46
CA ARG A 11 -4.10 -4.43 -7.28
C ARG A 11 -5.21 -4.10 -6.27
N GLU A 12 -4.87 -3.41 -5.18
CA GLU A 12 -5.80 -2.98 -4.15
C GLU A 12 -6.58 -1.71 -4.56
N GLY A 13 -6.30 -1.13 -5.74
CA GLY A 13 -7.08 -0.04 -6.33
C GLY A 13 -6.81 1.34 -5.74
N PHE A 14 -5.70 1.53 -5.01
CA PHE A 14 -5.25 2.83 -4.50
C PHE A 14 -4.60 3.70 -5.60
N ILE A 15 -3.99 3.05 -6.58
CA ILE A 15 -3.36 3.68 -7.76
C ILE A 15 -4.17 3.24 -8.99
N GLU A 16 -4.36 4.15 -9.94
CA GLU A 16 -5.08 3.89 -11.18
C GLU A 16 -4.18 3.23 -12.24
N SER A 17 -2.96 3.75 -12.41
CA SER A 17 -2.00 3.20 -13.36
C SER A 17 -0.56 3.51 -12.95
N VAL A 18 0.37 2.71 -13.48
CA VAL A 18 1.81 2.83 -13.21
C VAL A 18 2.55 2.73 -14.52
N ARG A 19 3.47 3.65 -14.79
CA ARG A 19 4.34 3.62 -15.97
C ARG A 19 5.81 3.71 -15.54
N LYS A 20 6.66 3.01 -16.28
CA LYS A 20 8.11 3.15 -16.17
C LYS A 20 8.54 4.33 -17.04
N HIS A 21 9.36 5.21 -16.47
CA HIS A 21 9.95 6.33 -17.18
C HIS A 21 11.46 6.30 -16.97
N GLN A 22 12.23 6.52 -18.03
CA GLN A 22 13.68 6.58 -17.95
C GLN A 22 14.14 7.96 -18.39
N GLU A 23 14.93 8.61 -17.54
CA GLU A 23 15.48 9.93 -17.82
C GLU A 23 16.95 9.97 -17.39
N ARG A 24 17.84 10.38 -18.30
CA ARG A 24 19.29 10.54 -18.04
C ARG A 24 19.89 9.35 -17.29
N ASN A 25 19.54 8.14 -17.74
CA ASN A 25 19.96 6.85 -17.19
C ASN A 25 19.40 6.48 -15.79
N ARG A 26 18.40 7.19 -15.29
CA ARG A 26 17.66 6.85 -14.05
C ARG A 26 16.28 6.31 -14.38
N TYR A 27 15.83 5.30 -13.63
CA TYR A 27 14.50 4.73 -13.75
C TYR A 27 13.56 5.30 -12.70
N PHE A 28 12.39 5.74 -13.15
CA PHE A 28 11.31 6.27 -12.35
C PHE A 28 10.04 5.44 -12.52
N LEU A 29 9.29 5.29 -11.44
CA LEU A 29 7.94 4.75 -11.44
C LEU A 29 6.97 5.90 -11.28
N VAL A 30 6.29 6.27 -12.37
CA VAL A 30 5.28 7.31 -12.34
C VAL A 30 3.93 6.65 -12.07
N SER A 31 3.32 6.96 -10.93
CA SER A 31 2.06 6.38 -10.47
C SER A 31 0.94 7.41 -10.54
N THR A 32 -0.16 7.07 -11.22
CA THR A 32 -1.35 7.91 -11.31
C THR A 32 -2.27 7.61 -10.13
N LEU A 33 -2.47 8.60 -9.25
CA LEU A 33 -3.36 8.42 -8.09
C LEU A 33 -4.82 8.39 -8.53
N ARG A 34 -5.57 7.43 -8.01
CA ARG A 34 -7.01 7.34 -8.27
C ARG A 34 -7.75 8.45 -7.53
N HIS A 35 -8.40 9.33 -8.29
CA HIS A 35 -9.24 10.39 -7.73
C HIS A 35 -10.73 10.09 -7.98
N GLN A 36 -11.42 9.57 -6.97
CA GLN A 36 -12.88 9.49 -7.03
C GLN A 36 -13.50 10.77 -6.47
N LYS A 37 -14.17 11.53 -7.34
CA LYS A 37 -15.09 12.60 -6.92
C LYS A 37 -16.46 11.97 -6.71
N ARG A 38 -16.87 11.77 -5.45
CA ARG A 38 -18.25 11.35 -5.16
C ARG A 38 -19.09 12.58 -4.85
N LYS A 39 -20.09 12.84 -5.70
CA LYS A 39 -21.16 13.79 -5.36
C LYS A 39 -22.09 13.08 -4.37
N THR A 40 -22.23 13.65 -3.19
CA THR A 40 -23.23 13.24 -2.20
C THR A 40 -24.20 14.40 -1.97
N ARG A 41 -25.34 14.15 -1.31
CA ARG A 41 -26.31 15.20 -0.95
C ARG A 41 -25.70 16.33 -0.10
N LYS A 42 -24.55 16.11 0.56
CA LYS A 42 -23.82 17.08 1.40
C LYS A 42 -22.61 17.74 0.71
N GLY A 43 -22.40 17.51 -0.59
CA GLY A 43 -21.29 18.10 -1.36
C GLY A 43 -20.38 17.08 -2.05
N ILE A 44 -19.30 17.59 -2.66
CA ILE A 44 -18.27 16.78 -3.32
C ILE A 44 -17.27 16.28 -2.27
N TYR A 45 -17.30 14.99 -1.95
CA TYR A 45 -16.27 14.37 -1.12
C TYR A 45 -15.13 13.85 -1.99
N ARG A 46 -13.90 14.19 -1.59
CA ARG A 46 -12.67 13.67 -2.19
C ARG A 46 -12.17 12.51 -1.34
N THR A 47 -11.95 11.35 -1.94
CA THR A 47 -11.32 10.22 -1.25
C THR A 47 -9.89 10.62 -0.88
N ARG A 48 -9.59 10.67 0.42
CA ARG A 48 -8.24 10.99 0.90
C ARG A 48 -7.49 9.69 1.20
N THR A 49 -6.48 9.41 0.40
CA THR A 49 -5.57 8.28 0.64
C THR A 49 -4.56 8.68 1.71
N PHE A 50 -4.45 7.88 2.77
CA PHE A 50 -3.43 8.05 3.81
C PHE A 50 -2.38 6.96 3.67
N LEU A 51 -1.12 7.36 3.52
CA LEU A 51 0.03 6.45 3.47
C LEU A 51 1.01 6.84 4.59
N LYS A 52 1.38 5.89 5.44
CA LYS A 52 2.32 6.10 6.56
C LYS A 52 3.34 4.97 6.61
N ARG A 53 4.62 5.32 6.65
CA ARG A 53 5.72 4.36 6.88
C ARG A 53 5.86 4.07 8.38
N ILE A 54 5.65 2.81 8.75
CA ILE A 54 5.71 2.31 10.13
C ILE A 54 7.14 1.92 10.53
N SER A 55 7.75 0.95 9.85
CA SER A 55 9.15 0.52 10.12
C SER A 55 10.16 1.48 9.46
N ARG A 56 11.06 2.06 10.27
CA ARG A 56 12.04 3.08 9.86
C ARG A 56 13.46 2.65 10.27
N PRO A 57 14.54 3.16 9.65
CA PRO A 57 15.90 2.74 9.99
C PRO A 57 16.25 2.88 11.48
N GLY A 58 15.81 3.97 12.13
CA GLY A 58 16.04 4.18 13.57
C GLY A 58 15.17 3.35 14.52
N LEU A 59 14.10 2.73 14.01
CA LEU A 59 13.28 1.78 14.78
C LEU A 59 12.59 0.80 13.82
N ARG A 60 13.15 -0.40 13.74
CA ARG A 60 12.60 -1.50 12.95
C ARG A 60 11.48 -2.17 13.73
N ILE A 61 10.33 -2.31 13.08
CA ILE A 61 9.16 -2.98 13.65
C ILE A 61 8.94 -4.26 12.87
N TYR A 62 8.93 -5.38 13.60
CA TYR A 62 8.62 -6.73 13.12
C TYR A 62 7.47 -7.28 13.96
N THR A 63 6.59 -8.08 13.37
CA THR A 63 5.44 -8.64 14.09
C THR A 63 5.09 -10.00 13.52
N ASN A 64 4.68 -10.93 14.38
CA ASN A 64 4.17 -12.22 13.95
C ASN A 64 2.76 -12.07 13.35
N TYR A 65 2.28 -13.08 12.63
CA TYR A 65 0.96 -13.06 11.98
C TYR A 65 -0.20 -12.73 12.94
N GLN A 66 -0.09 -13.13 14.21
CA GLN A 66 -1.07 -12.84 15.26
C GLN A 66 -1.08 -11.35 15.68
N GLY A 67 0.07 -10.70 15.61
CA GLY A 67 0.26 -9.29 15.99
C GLY A 67 0.05 -8.31 14.84
N ILE A 68 -0.30 -8.77 13.63
CA ILE A 68 -0.57 -7.89 12.49
C ILE A 68 -1.86 -7.10 12.76
N PRO A 69 -1.81 -5.75 12.84
CA PRO A 69 -2.98 -4.92 13.15
C PRO A 69 -3.92 -4.79 11.94
N LYS A 70 -5.24 -4.70 12.20
CA LYS A 70 -6.24 -4.40 11.15
C LYS A 70 -6.31 -2.89 10.93
N VAL A 71 -5.99 -2.43 9.73
CA VAL A 71 -6.02 -1.00 9.39
C VAL A 71 -7.46 -0.55 9.14
N LEU A 72 -7.93 0.48 9.86
CA LEU A 72 -9.28 1.04 9.73
C LEU A 72 -10.39 -0.02 9.77
N GLY A 73 -10.31 -0.96 10.72
CA GLY A 73 -11.30 -2.04 10.84
C GLY A 73 -11.32 -3.04 9.67
N GLY A 74 -10.30 -3.02 8.81
CA GLY A 74 -10.21 -3.84 7.60
C GLY A 74 -10.52 -3.08 6.31
N MET A 75 -10.90 -1.80 6.38
CA MET A 75 -11.07 -0.94 5.20
C MET A 75 -9.73 -0.55 4.56
N GLY A 76 -8.66 -0.46 5.35
CA GLY A 76 -7.31 -0.22 4.86
C GLY A 76 -6.50 -1.51 4.74
N ILE A 77 -5.31 -1.37 4.17
CA ILE A 77 -4.32 -2.44 4.08
C ILE A 77 -3.06 -2.04 4.86
N ALA A 78 -2.34 -3.04 5.37
CA ALA A 78 -0.94 -2.88 5.74
C ALA A 78 -0.08 -3.73 4.81
N ILE A 79 1.04 -3.17 4.36
CA ILE A 79 2.01 -3.86 3.49
C ILE A 79 3.20 -4.25 4.34
N LEU A 80 3.54 -5.54 4.32
CA LEU A 80 4.54 -6.15 5.19
C LEU A 80 5.60 -6.84 4.33
N SER A 81 6.85 -6.84 4.79
CA SER A 81 7.92 -7.64 4.20
C SER A 81 8.05 -8.91 5.03
N THR A 82 7.73 -10.06 4.43
CA THR A 82 7.81 -11.37 5.09
C THR A 82 8.90 -12.22 4.44
N SER A 83 9.20 -13.38 5.01
CA SER A 83 10.13 -14.37 4.42
C SER A 83 9.69 -14.90 3.04
N ARG A 84 8.39 -14.79 2.70
CA ARG A 84 7.84 -15.18 1.38
C ARG A 84 7.62 -13.99 0.45
N GLY A 85 8.24 -12.84 0.75
CA GLY A 85 8.13 -11.62 -0.05
C GLY A 85 7.21 -10.57 0.56
N ILE A 86 6.92 -9.54 -0.23
CA ILE A 86 6.10 -8.39 0.17
C ILE A 86 4.64 -8.73 -0.11
N MET A 87 3.78 -8.59 0.91
CA MET A 87 2.37 -8.93 0.82
C MET A 87 1.51 -8.06 1.72
N THR A 88 0.19 -8.19 1.58
CA THR A 88 -0.81 -7.50 2.41
C THR A 88 -0.99 -8.18 3.77
N ASP A 89 -1.55 -7.45 4.74
CA ASP A 89 -1.89 -7.97 6.05
C ASP A 89 -2.92 -9.11 6.00
N ARG A 90 -3.78 -9.13 4.98
CA ARG A 90 -4.75 -10.21 4.75
C ARG A 90 -4.04 -11.49 4.29
N GLU A 91 -3.17 -11.37 3.28
CA GLU A 91 -2.37 -12.49 2.77
C GLU A 91 -1.43 -13.04 3.85
N ALA A 92 -0.79 -12.17 4.64
CA ALA A 92 0.10 -12.55 5.72
C ALA A 92 -0.61 -13.35 6.83
N ARG A 93 -1.80 -12.90 7.24
CA ARG A 93 -2.63 -13.65 8.22
C ARG A 93 -3.10 -14.99 7.68
N LEU A 94 -3.52 -15.04 6.42
CA LEU A 94 -3.99 -16.28 5.78
C LEU A 94 -2.88 -17.32 5.70
N ASN A 95 -1.67 -16.90 5.34
CA ASN A 95 -0.51 -17.77 5.25
C ASN A 95 0.20 -18.00 6.61
N ARG A 96 -0.30 -17.39 7.69
CA ARG A 96 0.27 -17.44 9.05
C ARG A 96 1.77 -17.06 9.10
N ILE A 97 2.12 -16.00 8.39
CA ILE A 97 3.49 -15.45 8.31
C ILE A 97 3.49 -13.97 8.70
N GLY A 98 4.57 -13.52 9.32
CA GLY A 98 4.81 -12.15 9.77
C GLY A 98 6.28 -11.78 9.63
#